data_AF-A0A0G4LAK7-F1
#
_entry.id   AF-A0A0G4LAK7-F1
#
_cell.length_a   1.000
_cell.length_b   1.000
_cell.length_c   1.000
_cell.angle_alpha   90.00
_cell.angle_beta   90.00
_cell.angle_gamma   90.00
#
_symmetry.space_group_name_H-M   'P 1'
#
loop_
_entity.id
_entity.type
_entity.pdbx_description
1 polymer ?
#
loop_
_entity_poly.entity_id
_entity_poly.type
_entity_poly.pdbx_seq_one_letter_code
_entity_poly.pdbx_strand_id
1 'polypeptide(L)'
;MASTKPKVVDIHTHMYPPSYIDILTSRTAIPVVRTFPQAADPRLILLDAEQQGLDAALQDPTTKPPGRPLTSHYASLDQKIHFMNTHSIDISVVSLANPWLDF
;
A
#
# COMPACT_ATOMS: atom_id res chain seq x y z
N MET A 1 -33.22 -21.03 4.25
CA MET A 1 -32.81 -21.46 2.89
C MET A 1 -31.54 -20.70 2.55
N ALA A 2 -30.44 -21.41 2.24
CA ALA A 2 -29.24 -20.73 1.74
C ALA A 2 -29.54 -20.08 0.38
N SER A 3 -28.96 -18.91 0.12
CA SER A 3 -29.07 -18.22 -1.18
C SER A 3 -28.56 -19.13 -2.31
N THR A 4 -29.22 -19.11 -3.47
CA THR A 4 -28.86 -19.93 -4.65
C THR A 4 -27.63 -19.42 -5.40
N LYS A 5 -27.13 -18.22 -5.07
CA LYS A 5 -25.90 -17.66 -5.67
C LYS A 5 -24.68 -18.07 -4.84
N PRO A 6 -23.64 -18.68 -5.45
CA PRO A 6 -22.41 -19.00 -4.74
C PRO A 6 -21.73 -17.70 -4.27
N LYS A 7 -21.14 -17.75 -3.07
CA LYS A 7 -20.37 -16.64 -2.50
C LYS A 7 -18.98 -16.57 -3.14
N VAL A 8 -18.59 -15.41 -3.63
CA VAL A 8 -17.24 -15.13 -4.14
C VAL A 8 -16.38 -14.63 -2.98
N VAL A 9 -15.31 -15.36 -2.68
CA VAL A 9 -14.40 -15.04 -1.57
C VAL A 9 -13.00 -14.76 -2.11
N ASP A 10 -12.48 -13.57 -1.78
CA ASP A 10 -11.10 -13.17 -2.04
C ASP A 10 -10.25 -13.40 -0.79
N ILE A 11 -9.28 -14.31 -0.88
CA ILE A 11 -8.37 -14.67 0.22
C ILE A 11 -6.97 -14.07 0.06
N HIS A 12 -6.72 -13.29 -1.00
CA HIS A 12 -5.41 -12.74 -1.27
C HIS A 12 -5.53 -11.25 -1.61
N THR A 13 -5.78 -10.46 -0.58
CA THR A 13 -5.98 -9.03 -0.72
C THR A 13 -5.39 -8.28 0.45
N HIS A 14 -4.67 -7.20 0.15
CA HIS A 14 -3.82 -6.54 1.13
C HIS A 14 -4.30 -5.14 1.49
N MET A 15 -3.90 -4.69 2.68
CA MET A 15 -4.02 -3.31 3.16
C MET A 15 -2.82 -2.92 4.04
N TYR A 16 -2.55 -1.62 4.13
CA TYR A 16 -1.72 -1.01 5.16
C TYR A 16 -2.61 -0.13 6.05
N PRO A 17 -2.86 -0.50 7.32
CA PRO A 17 -3.64 0.33 8.22
C PRO A 17 -2.89 1.63 8.57
N PRO A 18 -3.58 2.71 8.96
CA PRO A 18 -2.95 3.99 9.31
C PRO A 18 -1.81 3.87 10.33
N SER A 19 -2.00 3.07 11.38
CA SER A 19 -0.98 2.84 12.40
C SER A 19 0.31 2.21 11.85
N TYR A 20 0.22 1.35 10.83
CA TYR A 20 1.39 0.76 10.19
C TYR A 20 2.07 1.75 9.24
N ILE A 21 1.29 2.60 8.56
CA ILE A 21 1.83 3.70 7.74
C ILE A 21 2.60 4.70 8.60
N ASP A 22 2.13 5.01 9.81
CA ASP A 22 2.83 5.86 10.76
C ASP A 22 4.19 5.28 11.15
N ILE A 23 4.26 3.96 11.40
CA ILE A 23 5.52 3.25 11.65
C ILE A 23 6.45 3.41 10.43
N LEU A 24 5.98 3.09 9.21
CA LEU A 24 6.81 3.21 8.00
C LEU A 24 7.27 4.65 7.71
N THR A 25 6.47 5.65 8.09
CA THR A 25 6.81 7.07 7.92
C THR A 25 7.91 7.50 8.90
N SER A 26 7.90 6.97 10.12
CA SER A 26 8.90 7.30 11.15
C SER A 26 10.26 6.60 10.98
N ARG A 27 10.31 5.48 10.24
CA ARG A 27 11.55 4.74 9.95
C ARG A 27 12.54 5.56 9.12
N THR A 28 13.84 5.35 9.30
CA THR A 28 14.92 5.99 8.52
C THR A 28 15.51 5.10 7.42
N ALA A 29 15.33 3.78 7.52
CA ALA A 29 15.82 2.79 6.56
C ALA A 29 14.66 1.95 6.00
N ILE A 30 14.81 1.47 4.76
CA ILE A 30 13.83 0.65 4.05
C ILE A 30 13.36 -0.51 4.96
N PRO A 31 12.05 -0.82 5.01
CA PRO A 31 10.94 -0.15 4.32
C PRO A 31 10.61 1.24 4.89
N VAL A 32 10.26 2.20 4.03
CA VAL A 32 9.86 3.56 4.44
C VAL A 32 8.70 4.11 3.60
N VAL A 33 7.96 5.04 4.20
CA VAL A 33 7.02 5.93 3.48
C VAL A 33 7.55 7.36 3.52
N ARG A 34 7.53 8.04 2.36
CA ARG A 34 8.01 9.43 2.20
C ARG A 34 7.16 10.22 1.20
N THR A 35 6.94 11.50 1.48
CA THR A 35 6.34 12.44 0.53
C THR A 35 7.42 13.12 -0.29
N PHE A 36 7.15 13.36 -1.57
CA PHE A 36 8.06 14.02 -2.50
C PHE A 36 7.32 15.12 -3.26
N PRO A 37 7.90 16.32 -3.46
CA PRO A 37 7.24 17.42 -4.17
C PRO A 37 6.77 17.06 -5.59
N GLN A 38 7.49 16.15 -6.25
CA GLN A 38 7.19 15.69 -7.61
C GLN A 38 6.11 14.60 -7.69
N ALA A 39 5.50 14.20 -6.57
CA ALA A 39 4.47 13.16 -6.52
C ALA A 39 3.24 13.60 -5.72
N ALA A 40 2.05 13.31 -6.25
CA ALA A 40 0.78 13.62 -5.58
C ALA A 40 0.52 12.73 -4.35
N ASP A 41 0.86 11.44 -4.45
CA ASP A 41 0.72 10.48 -3.35
C ASP A 41 2.07 10.25 -2.65
N PRO A 42 2.07 9.95 -1.33
CA PRO A 42 3.24 9.43 -0.65
C PRO A 42 3.82 8.21 -1.37
N ARG A 43 5.13 8.01 -1.27
CA ARG A 43 5.85 6.91 -1.91
C ARG A 43 6.16 5.85 -0.86
N LEU A 44 5.81 4.62 -1.18
CA LEU A 44 6.17 3.42 -0.45
C LEU A 44 7.41 2.80 -1.10
N ILE A 45 8.49 2.70 -0.33
CA ILE A 45 9.77 2.09 -0.73
C ILE A 45 9.97 0.86 0.15
N LEU A 46 10.07 -0.33 -0.46
CA LEU A 46 10.09 -1.62 0.25
C LEU A 46 11.34 -2.45 -0.01
N LEU A 47 11.98 -2.31 -1.16
CA LEU A 47 13.04 -3.20 -1.62
C LEU A 47 14.38 -2.49 -1.68
N ASP A 48 15.48 -3.17 -1.34
CA ASP A 48 16.83 -2.60 -1.41
C ASP A 48 17.19 -2.08 -2.80
N ALA A 49 16.68 -2.72 -3.86
CA ALA A 49 16.85 -2.27 -5.25
C ALA A 49 16.25 -0.86 -5.51
N GLU A 50 15.38 -0.37 -4.64
CA GLU A 50 14.77 0.95 -4.73
C GLU A 50 15.60 2.04 -4.01
N GLN A 51 16.65 1.67 -3.26
CA GLN A 51 17.48 2.59 -2.47
C GLN A 51 18.16 3.65 -3.36
N GLN A 52 18.75 3.24 -4.49
CA GLN A 52 19.40 4.19 -5.40
C GLN A 52 18.41 5.25 -5.93
N GLY A 53 17.17 4.84 -6.23
CA GLY A 53 16.12 5.75 -6.66
C GLY A 53 15.67 6.68 -5.54
N LEU A 54 15.61 6.17 -4.29
CA LEU A 54 15.31 6.97 -3.12
C LEU A 54 16.35 8.06 -2.90
N ASP A 55 17.64 7.72 -2.93
CA ASP A 55 18.73 8.67 -2.72
C ASP A 55 18.75 9.76 -3.79
N ALA A 56 18.54 9.39 -5.06
CA ALA A 56 18.46 10.33 -6.17
C ALA A 56 17.30 11.33 -5.99
N ALA A 57 16.12 10.85 -5.59
CA ALA A 57 14.94 11.69 -5.40
C ALA A 57 14.98 12.59 -4.15
N LEU A 58 15.77 12.21 -3.14
CA LEU A 58 16.04 13.07 -1.98
C LEU A 58 17.03 14.20 -2.31
N GLN A 59 17.94 13.98 -3.26
CA GLN A 59 18.94 14.96 -3.69
C GLN A 59 18.39 15.92 -4.77
N ASP A 60 17.61 15.41 -5.72
CA ASP A 60 17.14 16.16 -6.88
C ASP A 60 15.63 15.93 -7.13
N PRO A 61 14.78 16.95 -6.92
CA PRO A 61 13.33 16.85 -7.10
C PRO A 61 12.90 16.71 -8.57
N THR A 62 13.81 16.87 -9.55
CA THR A 62 13.51 16.66 -10.97
C THR A 62 13.57 15.19 -11.37
N THR A 63 14.13 14.34 -10.51
CA THR A 63 14.22 12.90 -10.76
C THR A 63 12.87 12.20 -10.58
N LYS A 64 12.74 11.01 -11.18
CA LYS A 64 11.52 10.20 -11.09
C LYS A 64 11.22 9.84 -9.62
N PRO A 65 9.95 9.97 -9.15
CA PRO A 65 9.57 9.54 -7.82
C PRO A 65 9.93 8.06 -7.56
N PRO A 66 10.55 7.74 -6.40
CA PRO A 66 11.00 6.39 -6.08
C PRO A 66 9.83 5.50 -5.65
N GLY A 67 10.07 4.19 -5.58
CA GLY A 67 9.10 3.20 -5.10
C GLY A 67 7.76 3.26 -5.83
N ARG A 68 6.68 3.00 -5.09
CA ARG A 68 5.30 2.95 -5.62
C ARG A 68 4.39 3.95 -4.89
N PRO A 69 3.35 4.49 -5.54
CA PRO A 69 2.41 5.39 -4.87
C PRO A 69 1.61 4.64 -3.81
N LEU A 70 1.59 5.16 -2.59
CA LEU A 70 0.72 4.71 -1.50
C LEU A 70 -0.66 5.36 -1.67
N THR A 71 -1.43 4.82 -2.62
CA THR A 71 -2.78 5.31 -2.91
C THR A 71 -3.79 4.90 -1.86
N SER A 72 -5.00 5.46 -1.93
CA SER A 72 -6.14 5.09 -1.06
C SER A 72 -6.50 3.60 -1.16
N HIS A 73 -6.18 2.91 -2.25
CA HIS A 73 -6.42 1.47 -2.41
C HIS A 73 -5.67 0.61 -1.37
N TYR A 74 -4.57 1.13 -0.82
CA TYR A 74 -3.83 0.45 0.25
C TYR A 74 -4.34 0.80 1.65
N ALA A 75 -4.83 2.02 1.86
CA ALA A 75 -5.07 2.57 3.20
C ALA A 75 -6.55 2.75 3.58
N SER A 76 -7.46 2.85 2.61
CA SER A 76 -8.88 3.11 2.85
C SER A 76 -9.73 1.84 2.82
N LEU A 77 -10.44 1.58 3.92
CA LEU A 77 -11.41 0.48 3.97
C LEU A 77 -12.58 0.72 3.01
N ASP A 78 -13.08 1.95 2.91
CA ASP A 78 -14.14 2.28 1.96
C ASP A 78 -13.72 2.01 0.51
N GLN A 79 -12.45 2.28 0.18
CA GLN A 79 -11.91 1.97 -1.14
C GLN A 79 -11.80 0.45 -1.37
N LYS A 80 -11.52 -0.34 -0.33
CA LYS A 80 -11.58 -1.81 -0.39
C LYS A 80 -13.00 -2.30 -0.65
N ILE A 81 -13.98 -1.78 0.08
CA ILE A 81 -15.40 -2.12 -0.10
C ILE A 81 -15.88 -1.72 -1.51
N HIS A 82 -15.48 -0.53 -1.98
CA HIS A 82 -15.77 -0.10 -3.36
C HIS A 82 -15.17 -1.07 -4.39
N PHE A 83 -13.91 -1.49 -4.22
CA PHE A 83 -13.27 -2.49 -5.08
C PHE A 83 -14.03 -3.82 -5.06
N MET A 84 -14.44 -4.30 -3.88
CA MET A 84 -15.23 -5.54 -3.74
C MET A 84 -16.56 -5.44 -4.50
N ASN A 85 -17.28 -4.33 -4.36
CA ASN A 85 -18.54 -4.08 -5.04
C ASN A 85 -18.39 -4.05 -6.57
N THR A 86 -17.37 -3.34 -7.07
CA THR A 86 -17.08 -3.26 -8.51
C THR A 86 -16.79 -4.63 -9.13
N HIS A 87 -16.17 -5.54 -8.36
CA HIS A 87 -15.78 -6.87 -8.83
C HIS A 87 -16.71 -8.00 -8.37
N SER A 88 -17.85 -7.69 -7.76
CA SER A 88 -18.81 -8.67 -7.22
C SER A 88 -18.18 -9.68 -6.25
N ILE A 89 -17.24 -9.23 -5.41
CA ILE A 89 -16.63 -10.02 -4.34
C ILE A 89 -17.50 -9.89 -3.09
N ASP A 90 -18.03 -11.00 -2.57
CA ASP A 90 -18.91 -10.98 -1.40
C ASP A 90 -18.13 -10.82 -0.09
N ILE A 91 -16.95 -11.45 -0.01
CA ILE A 91 -16.13 -11.52 1.22
C ILE A 91 -14.66 -11.38 0.84
N SER A 92 -13.94 -10.55 1.59
CA SER A 92 -12.49 -10.46 1.51
C SER A 92 -11.85 -10.79 2.86
N VAL A 93 -10.90 -11.71 2.86
CA VAL A 93 -10.00 -11.95 4.00
C VAL A 93 -8.76 -11.10 3.77
N VAL A 94 -8.71 -9.93 4.41
CA VAL A 94 -7.60 -8.99 4.24
C VAL A 94 -6.37 -9.41 5.05
N SER A 95 -5.19 -9.22 4.48
CA SER A 95 -3.90 -9.39 5.16
C SER A 95 -3.09 -8.10 5.15
N LEU A 96 -2.19 -7.95 6.12
CA LEU A 96 -1.15 -6.93 6.05
C LEU A 96 -0.22 -7.26 4.87
N ALA A 97 0.09 -6.27 4.03
CA ALA A 97 1.05 -6.45 2.95
C ALA A 97 2.50 -6.52 3.47
N ASN A 98 3.39 -7.04 2.62
CA ASN A 98 4.81 -7.12 2.91
C ASN A 98 5.42 -5.74 3.24
N PRO A 99 6.48 -5.66 4.07
CA PRO A 99 7.22 -6.78 4.65
C PRO A 99 6.72 -7.25 6.01
N TRP A 100 5.48 -6.89 6.41
CA TRP A 100 4.98 -7.11 7.77
C TRP A 100 5.86 -6.42 8.83
N LEU A 101 5.68 -6.79 10.10
CA LEU A 101 6.55 -6.32 11.17
C LEU A 101 7.78 -7.22 11.25
N ASP A 102 8.95 -6.65 10.97
CA ASP A 102 10.25 -7.25 11.28
C ASP A 102 10.81 -6.48 12.49
N PHE A 103 11.09 -7.19 13.59
CA PHE A 103 11.55 -6.65 14.88
C PHE A 103 12.98 -7.05 15.18
#